data_AF-A0A7S0WBP8-F1
#
_entry.id   AF-A0A7S0WBP8-F1
#
_cell.length_a   1.000
_cell.length_b   1.000
_cell.length_c   1.000
_cell.angle_alpha   90.00
_cell.angle_beta   90.00
_cell.angle_gamma   90.00
#
_symmetry.space_group_name_H-M   'P 1'
#
loop_
_entity.id
_entity.type
_entity.pdbx_description
1 polymer ?
#
loop_
_entity_poly.entity_id
_entity_poly.type
_entity_poly.pdbx_seq_one_letter_code
_entity_poly.pdbx_strand_id
1 'polypeptide(L)'
;AVPIGGAYRLIDVPMSNCLNSGISKVYILTQFNSASLNRHLARTYNFGNGIMYGGNGFVEVLAATQTPGQGGKEWFQGTADAVRQYCWLFNDVKNKDVEDVVILSGDHLYRMDYMKFVEAHRESDADISIGALPVEEDRASDFGLMKIDATGRITEFSEKPKGDKLQSMKVDTTVLGLSPGEAKAKPFIA
;
A
#
# COMPACT_ATOMS: atom_id res chain seq x y z
N ALA A 1 12.83 -5.19 11.22
CA ALA A 1 12.53 -3.94 10.48
C ALA A 1 13.84 -3.26 10.12
N VAL A 2 13.97 -2.81 8.87
CA VAL A 2 15.21 -2.25 8.33
C VAL A 2 15.40 -0.81 8.83
N PRO A 3 16.54 -0.47 9.45
CA PRO A 3 16.83 0.89 9.90
C PRO A 3 17.15 1.81 8.71
N ILE A 4 16.73 3.07 8.81
CA ILE A 4 17.00 4.13 7.84
C ILE A 4 17.41 5.42 8.57
N GLY A 5 18.36 6.17 8.02
CA GLY A 5 18.73 7.49 8.55
C GLY A 5 19.17 7.51 10.03
N GLY A 6 19.69 6.40 10.54
CA GLY A 6 20.21 6.25 11.91
C GLY A 6 19.14 6.09 13.02
N ALA A 7 18.03 6.79 12.94
CA ALA A 7 17.00 6.81 13.99
C ALA A 7 15.64 6.19 13.59
N TYR A 8 15.39 6.03 12.28
CA TYR A 8 14.08 5.63 11.76
C TYR A 8 14.12 4.21 11.20
N ARG A 9 12.96 3.69 10.82
CA ARG A 9 12.78 2.42 10.13
C ARG A 9 11.87 2.61 8.92
N LEU A 10 11.96 1.71 7.94
CA LEU A 10 11.12 1.80 6.74
C LEU A 10 9.61 1.91 7.05
N ILE A 11 9.12 1.20 8.06
CA ILE A 11 7.72 1.28 8.48
C ILE A 11 7.31 2.69 8.96
N ASP A 12 8.25 3.51 9.41
CA ASP A 12 7.96 4.87 9.86
C ASP A 12 7.53 5.78 8.70
N VAL A 13 7.86 5.40 7.46
CA VAL A 13 7.50 6.15 6.26
C VAL A 13 5.98 6.13 6.02
N PRO A 14 5.34 4.96 5.78
CA PRO A 14 3.89 4.93 5.61
C PRO A 14 3.15 5.36 6.88
N MET A 15 3.68 5.08 8.08
CA MET A 15 3.09 5.58 9.33
C MET A 15 3.07 7.10 9.41
N SER A 16 4.18 7.76 9.06
CA SER A 16 4.25 9.22 9.05
C SER A 16 3.33 9.82 7.98
N ASN A 17 3.23 9.18 6.81
CA ASN A 17 2.29 9.62 5.78
C ASN A 17 0.83 9.48 6.27
N CYS A 18 0.47 8.39 6.95
CA CYS A 18 -0.86 8.22 7.56
C CYS A 18 -1.16 9.33 8.56
N LEU A 19 -0.24 9.56 9.51
CA LEU A 19 -0.36 10.60 10.53
C LEU A 19 -0.56 11.99 9.91
N ASN A 20 0.28 12.35 8.94
CA ASN A 20 0.22 13.66 8.29
C ASN A 20 -1.02 13.82 7.40
N SER A 21 -1.61 12.70 6.96
CA SER A 21 -2.87 12.68 6.20
C SER A 21 -4.10 12.56 7.11
N GLY A 22 -3.95 12.60 8.44
CA GLY A 22 -5.07 12.47 9.37
C GLY A 22 -5.65 11.04 9.49
N ILE A 23 -4.98 10.04 8.91
CA ILE A 23 -5.39 8.64 9.01
C ILE A 23 -4.94 8.09 10.36
N SER A 24 -5.91 7.75 11.20
CA SER A 24 -5.68 7.41 12.61
C SER A 24 -5.94 5.96 13.01
N LYS A 25 -6.58 5.17 12.13
CA LYS A 25 -6.85 3.74 12.34
C LYS A 25 -5.94 2.94 11.43
N VAL A 26 -4.96 2.25 12.01
CA VAL A 26 -3.92 1.53 11.25
C VAL A 26 -3.78 0.10 11.77
N TYR A 27 -3.93 -0.85 10.87
CA TYR A 27 -3.54 -2.25 11.10
C TYR A 27 -2.21 -2.53 10.41
N ILE A 28 -1.30 -3.17 11.12
CA ILE A 28 0.02 -3.56 10.60
C ILE A 28 0.08 -5.09 10.57
N LEU A 29 0.01 -5.64 9.35
CA LEU A 29 0.10 -7.07 9.10
C LEU A 29 1.58 -7.50 9.06
N THR A 30 1.96 -8.47 9.91
CA THR A 30 3.34 -8.95 10.00
C THR A 30 3.40 -10.48 9.87
N GLN A 31 4.32 -10.98 9.04
CA GLN A 31 4.46 -12.41 8.77
C GLN A 31 5.72 -13.01 9.41
N PHE A 32 6.90 -12.40 9.21
CA PHE A 32 8.18 -12.98 9.68
C PHE A 32 8.96 -12.04 10.60
N ASN A 33 9.67 -12.63 11.58
CA ASN A 33 10.67 -11.96 12.44
C ASN A 33 10.20 -10.61 13.03
N SER A 34 8.95 -10.59 13.53
CA SER A 34 8.25 -9.37 13.93
C SER A 34 8.66 -8.82 15.30
N ALA A 35 9.43 -9.54 16.12
CA ALA A 35 9.78 -9.09 17.47
C ALA A 35 10.47 -7.71 17.49
N SER A 36 11.40 -7.46 16.56
CA SER A 36 12.07 -6.16 16.44
C SER A 36 11.10 -5.06 16.02
N LEU A 37 10.20 -5.35 15.08
CA LEU A 37 9.20 -4.44 14.55
C LEU A 37 8.15 -4.10 15.61
N ASN A 38 7.59 -5.13 16.26
CA ASN A 38 6.60 -4.99 17.32
C ASN A 38 7.14 -4.15 18.48
N ARG A 39 8.40 -4.37 18.89
CA ARG A 39 9.04 -3.55 19.93
C ARG A 39 9.17 -2.09 19.54
N HIS A 40 9.45 -1.81 18.27
CA HIS A 40 9.52 -0.43 17.76
C HIS A 40 8.15 0.21 17.74
N LEU A 41 7.16 -0.47 17.17
CA LEU A 41 5.79 0.03 17.09
C LEU A 41 5.20 0.29 18.48
N ALA A 42 5.41 -0.64 19.42
CA ALA A 42 4.95 -0.51 20.81
C ALA A 42 5.69 0.58 21.61
N ARG A 43 6.83 1.10 21.12
CA ARG A 43 7.55 2.22 21.77
C ARG A 43 7.22 3.55 21.13
N THR A 44 7.12 3.58 19.80
CA THR A 44 6.98 4.79 19.01
C THR A 44 5.53 5.18 18.81
N TYR A 45 4.64 4.20 18.62
CA TYR A 45 3.24 4.40 18.25
C TYR A 45 2.24 3.84 19.29
N ASN A 46 2.72 3.49 20.48
CA ASN A 46 1.84 3.10 21.59
C ASN A 46 1.30 4.36 22.29
N PHE A 47 0.37 5.01 21.61
CA PHE A 47 -0.30 6.18 22.11
C PHE A 47 -1.40 5.75 23.08
N GLY A 48 -1.07 5.68 24.37
CA GLY A 48 -2.02 5.36 25.43
C GLY A 48 -3.35 6.10 25.25
N ASN A 49 -4.45 5.36 25.35
CA ASN A 49 -5.84 5.84 25.33
C ASN A 49 -6.29 6.66 24.09
N GLY A 50 -5.64 6.55 22.92
CA GLY A 50 -6.18 7.12 21.67
C GLY A 50 -6.23 8.66 21.61
N ILE A 51 -5.59 9.36 22.56
CA ILE A 51 -5.72 10.81 22.76
C ILE A 51 -5.11 11.61 21.59
N MET A 52 -4.04 11.12 20.93
CA MET A 52 -3.46 11.79 19.76
C MET A 52 -4.32 11.72 18.50
N TYR A 53 -5.39 10.91 18.49
CA TYR A 53 -6.22 10.63 17.32
C TYR A 53 -7.70 11.01 17.51
N GLY A 54 -8.01 11.89 18.46
CA GLY A 54 -9.40 12.23 18.75
C GLY A 54 -10.18 11.12 19.46
N GLY A 55 -9.50 10.23 20.17
CA GLY A 55 -10.09 9.21 21.05
C GLY A 55 -10.45 7.87 20.39
N ASN A 56 -10.55 7.81 19.05
CA ASN A 56 -10.95 6.59 18.30
C ASN A 56 -9.87 6.02 17.35
N GLY A 57 -8.66 6.58 17.35
CA GLY A 57 -7.55 6.05 16.55
C GLY A 57 -6.71 5.02 17.29
N PHE A 58 -6.10 4.11 16.54
CA PHE A 58 -5.27 3.05 17.05
C PHE A 58 -4.24 2.59 16.02
N VAL A 59 -3.15 2.01 16.51
CA VAL A 59 -2.17 1.28 15.71
C VAL A 59 -2.09 -0.14 16.28
N GLU A 60 -2.62 -1.12 15.54
CA GLU A 60 -2.70 -2.50 15.99
C GLU A 60 -1.86 -3.41 15.09
N VAL A 61 -1.04 -4.26 15.72
CA VAL A 61 -0.19 -5.20 15.00
C VAL A 61 -0.85 -6.56 14.95
N LEU A 62 -1.12 -7.02 13.73
CA LEU A 62 -1.70 -8.32 13.44
C LEU A 62 -0.57 -9.24 12.97
N ALA A 63 -0.14 -10.13 13.87
CA ALA A 63 0.87 -11.13 13.54
C ALA A 63 0.20 -12.39 13.01
N ALA A 64 0.78 -12.99 11.96
CA ALA A 64 0.35 -14.30 11.48
C ALA A 64 0.34 -15.32 12.63
N THR A 65 -0.83 -15.85 12.97
CA THR A 65 -0.99 -16.83 14.05
C THR A 65 -0.84 -18.24 13.49
N GLN A 66 0.09 -19.04 14.04
CA GLN A 66 0.04 -20.49 13.88
C GLN A 66 -1.03 -21.03 14.84
N THR A 67 -2.23 -21.32 14.34
CA THR A 67 -3.25 -21.98 15.16
C THR A 67 -2.82 -23.44 15.39
N PRO A 68 -2.70 -23.93 16.64
CA PRO A 68 -2.39 -25.34 16.89
C PRO A 68 -3.58 -26.22 16.50
N GLY A 69 -3.40 -27.16 15.56
CA GLY A 69 -4.45 -28.08 15.10
C GLY A 69 -4.16 -28.64 13.70
N GLN A 70 -4.94 -29.60 13.21
CA GLN A 70 -4.69 -30.28 11.92
C GLN A 70 -4.83 -29.39 10.66
N GLY A 71 -5.27 -28.13 10.78
CA GLY A 71 -5.15 -27.08 9.75
C GLY A 71 -3.98 -26.09 9.98
N GLY A 72 -3.12 -26.37 10.96
CA GLY A 72 -2.19 -25.45 11.62
C GLY A 72 -0.84 -25.29 10.94
N LYS A 73 -0.80 -24.98 9.64
CA LYS A 73 0.45 -24.67 8.92
C LYS A 73 0.39 -23.50 7.95
N GLU A 74 -0.70 -22.76 7.90
CA GLU A 74 -0.83 -21.77 6.83
C GLU A 74 -0.46 -20.38 7.36
N TRP A 75 0.83 -20.07 7.24
CA TRP A 75 1.29 -18.69 7.07
C TRP A 75 0.44 -18.00 6.00
N PHE A 76 0.39 -16.66 6.00
CA PHE A 76 -0.26 -15.94 4.89
C PHE A 76 0.27 -16.47 3.55
N GLN A 77 -0.65 -16.93 2.70
CA GLN A 77 -0.30 -17.45 1.38
C GLN A 77 0.11 -16.33 0.40
N GLY A 78 -0.06 -15.07 0.82
CA GLY A 78 0.34 -13.86 0.12
C GLY A 78 -0.20 -12.62 0.83
N THR A 79 0.04 -11.44 0.27
CA THR A 79 -0.44 -10.16 0.80
C THR A 79 -1.98 -10.09 0.83
N ALA A 80 -2.63 -10.53 -0.25
CA ALA A 80 -4.09 -10.60 -0.32
C ALA A 80 -4.68 -11.58 0.71
N ASP A 81 -4.01 -12.72 0.94
CA ASP A 81 -4.44 -13.69 1.94
C ASP A 81 -4.33 -13.13 3.37
N ALA A 82 -3.29 -12.33 3.65
CA ALA A 82 -3.16 -11.64 4.93
C ALA A 82 -4.38 -10.73 5.21
N VAL A 83 -4.81 -9.94 4.23
CA VAL A 83 -6.01 -9.09 4.37
C VAL A 83 -7.27 -9.96 4.50
N ARG A 84 -7.39 -11.02 3.70
CA ARG A 84 -8.53 -11.94 3.71
C ARG A 84 -8.73 -12.61 5.08
N GLN A 85 -7.66 -13.07 5.73
CA GLN A 85 -7.75 -13.72 7.04
C GLN A 85 -8.27 -12.78 8.14
N TYR A 86 -8.07 -11.47 7.98
CA TYR A 86 -8.54 -10.45 8.92
C TYR A 86 -9.72 -9.61 8.42
N CYS A 87 -10.39 -10.03 7.34
CA CYS A 87 -11.51 -9.26 6.77
C CYS A 87 -12.65 -9.03 7.76
N TRP A 88 -12.79 -9.91 8.76
CA TRP A 88 -13.77 -9.77 9.83
C TRP A 88 -13.57 -8.50 10.66
N LEU A 89 -12.36 -7.94 10.72
CA LEU A 89 -12.07 -6.68 11.40
C LEU A 89 -12.79 -5.50 10.75
N PHE A 90 -13.05 -5.55 9.44
CA PHE A 90 -13.80 -4.47 8.77
C PHE A 90 -15.23 -4.33 9.30
N ASN A 91 -15.79 -5.40 9.87
CA ASN A 91 -17.11 -5.40 10.51
C ASN A 91 -17.06 -5.12 12.03
N ASP A 92 -15.88 -4.89 12.60
CA ASP A 92 -15.73 -4.55 14.02
C ASP A 92 -16.43 -3.21 14.32
N VAL A 93 -17.01 -3.08 15.51
CA VAL A 93 -17.60 -1.83 16.02
C VAL A 93 -16.63 -0.65 15.90
N LYS A 94 -15.33 -0.89 16.09
CA LYS A 94 -14.29 0.14 15.95
C LYS A 94 -14.18 0.72 14.52
N ASN A 95 -14.59 -0.04 13.52
CA ASN A 95 -14.43 0.30 12.10
C ASN A 95 -15.74 0.68 11.40
N LYS A 96 -16.84 0.83 12.15
CA LYS A 96 -18.17 1.17 11.60
C LYS A 96 -18.21 2.47 10.78
N ASP A 97 -17.35 3.43 11.10
CA ASP A 97 -17.30 4.75 10.42
C ASP A 97 -16.21 4.81 9.34
N VAL A 98 -15.67 3.66 8.90
CA VAL A 98 -14.65 3.60 7.86
C VAL A 98 -15.30 3.41 6.50
N GLU A 99 -15.15 4.39 5.62
CA GLU A 99 -15.68 4.36 4.25
C GLU A 99 -14.65 3.82 3.25
N ASP A 100 -13.38 4.23 3.41
CA ASP A 100 -12.29 3.88 2.51
C ASP A 100 -11.19 3.09 3.23
N VAL A 101 -10.60 2.12 2.53
CA VAL A 101 -9.48 1.32 3.03
C VAL A 101 -8.26 1.56 2.15
N VAL A 102 -7.19 2.10 2.73
CA VAL A 102 -5.92 2.33 2.04
C VAL A 102 -4.95 1.19 2.37
N ILE A 103 -4.53 0.44 1.35
CA ILE A 103 -3.55 -0.64 1.47
C ILE A 103 -2.16 -0.10 1.10
N LEU A 104 -1.21 -0.22 2.03
CA LEU A 104 0.13 0.39 1.90
C LEU A 104 1.23 -0.67 2.04
N SER A 105 2.29 -0.52 1.23
CA SER A 105 3.52 -1.29 1.45
C SER A 105 4.35 -0.68 2.59
N GLY A 106 4.87 -1.54 3.46
CA GLY A 106 5.63 -1.17 4.67
C GLY A 106 7.12 -0.94 4.46
N ASP A 107 7.62 -1.08 3.23
CA ASP A 107 9.04 -1.18 2.89
C ASP A 107 9.51 -0.15 1.84
N HIS A 108 8.61 0.69 1.33
CA HIS A 108 8.96 1.74 0.37
C HIS A 108 9.32 3.05 1.08
N LEU A 109 10.31 3.77 0.53
CA LEU A 109 10.69 5.12 0.97
C LEU A 109 10.05 6.16 0.02
N TYR A 110 9.05 6.88 0.50
CA TYR A 110 8.33 7.89 -0.27
C TYR A 110 7.61 8.87 0.67
N ARG A 111 7.18 10.01 0.12
CA ARG A 111 6.31 10.95 0.82
C ARG A 111 5.06 11.16 -0.01
N MET A 112 3.91 10.97 0.60
CA MET A 112 2.62 11.10 -0.06
C MET A 112 1.58 11.61 0.94
N ASP A 113 0.69 12.46 0.43
CA ASP A 113 -0.52 12.86 1.13
C ASP A 113 -1.64 11.92 0.67
N TYR A 114 -2.08 11.03 1.55
CA TYR A 114 -3.08 10.03 1.22
C TYR A 114 -4.48 10.62 1.09
N MET A 115 -4.77 11.77 1.70
CA MET A 115 -6.10 12.37 1.57
C MET A 115 -6.35 12.82 0.15
N LYS A 116 -5.35 13.41 -0.52
CA LYS A 116 -5.46 13.75 -1.94
C LYS A 116 -5.72 12.54 -2.83
N PHE A 117 -5.15 11.39 -2.46
CA PHE A 117 -5.37 10.14 -3.19
C PHE A 117 -6.77 9.57 -2.95
N VAL A 118 -7.26 9.62 -1.71
CA VAL A 118 -8.64 9.21 -1.36
C VAL A 118 -9.67 10.13 -2.00
N GLU A 119 -9.42 11.44 -2.04
CA GLU A 119 -10.27 12.41 -2.74
C GLU A 119 -10.35 12.09 -4.23
N ALA A 120 -9.21 11.88 -4.89
CA ALA A 120 -9.18 11.48 -6.30
C ALA A 120 -9.91 10.14 -6.55
N HIS A 121 -9.78 9.16 -5.63
CA HIS A 121 -10.51 7.90 -5.69
C HIS A 121 -12.03 8.14 -5.67
N ARG A 122 -12.53 8.92 -4.71
CA ARG A 122 -13.94 9.27 -4.57
C ARG A 122 -14.47 10.05 -5.77
N GLU A 123 -13.69 10.97 -6.32
CA GLU A 123 -14.07 11.74 -7.52
C GLU A 123 -14.13 10.88 -8.78
N SER A 124 -13.30 9.85 -8.87
CA SER A 124 -13.23 8.96 -10.03
C SER A 124 -14.35 7.92 -10.11
N ASP A 125 -15.09 7.73 -9.01
CA ASP A 125 -16.12 6.68 -8.84
C ASP A 125 -15.59 5.30 -9.26
N ALA A 126 -14.34 5.00 -8.90
CA ALA A 126 -13.67 3.75 -9.21
C ALA A 126 -13.86 2.76 -8.06
N ASP A 127 -14.01 1.47 -8.38
CA ASP A 127 -14.04 0.42 -7.34
C ASP A 127 -12.70 0.31 -6.59
N ILE A 128 -11.59 0.53 -7.32
CA ILE A 128 -10.22 0.44 -6.81
C ILE A 128 -9.36 1.50 -7.52
N SER A 129 -8.60 2.28 -6.74
CA SER A 129 -7.56 3.17 -7.26
C SER A 129 -6.17 2.66 -6.89
N ILE A 130 -5.23 2.75 -7.84
CA ILE A 130 -3.85 2.28 -7.67
C ILE A 130 -2.90 3.46 -7.87
N GLY A 131 -1.99 3.68 -6.93
CA GLY A 131 -0.88 4.62 -7.10
C GLY A 131 0.20 3.98 -7.96
N ALA A 132 0.46 4.55 -9.14
CA ALA A 132 1.45 4.06 -10.09
C ALA A 132 2.48 5.14 -10.43
N LEU A 133 3.68 4.73 -10.80
CA LEU A 133 4.76 5.60 -11.26
C LEU A 133 5.12 5.30 -12.73
N PRO A 134 5.46 6.32 -13.53
CA PRO A 134 6.02 6.12 -14.85
C PRO A 134 7.39 5.43 -14.78
N VAL A 135 7.59 4.40 -15.61
CA VAL A 135 8.81 3.57 -15.63
C VAL A 135 9.47 3.59 -17.02
N GLU A 136 10.80 3.58 -17.01
CA GLU A 136 11.65 3.46 -18.20
C GLU A 136 11.66 2.03 -18.74
N GLU A 137 11.91 1.86 -20.05
CA GLU A 137 11.81 0.56 -20.72
C GLU A 137 12.80 -0.49 -20.18
N ASP A 138 13.97 -0.05 -19.73
CA ASP A 138 15.03 -0.91 -19.19
C ASP A 138 14.66 -1.60 -17.88
N ARG A 139 13.78 -0.99 -17.09
CA ARG A 139 13.33 -1.48 -15.78
C ARG A 139 11.91 -2.04 -15.80
N ALA A 140 11.14 -1.79 -16.85
CA ALA A 140 9.72 -2.15 -16.93
C ALA A 140 9.46 -3.65 -16.72
N SER A 141 10.36 -4.54 -17.14
CA SER A 141 10.20 -5.99 -16.96
C SER A 141 10.34 -6.49 -15.52
N ASP A 142 10.80 -5.65 -14.60
CA ASP A 142 10.96 -6.01 -13.18
C ASP A 142 9.69 -5.74 -12.35
N PHE A 143 8.70 -5.07 -12.94
CA PHE A 143 7.48 -4.63 -12.26
C PHE A 143 6.20 -5.23 -12.84
N GLY A 144 5.09 -5.06 -12.10
CA GLY A 144 3.74 -5.29 -12.61
C GLY A 144 3.27 -4.07 -13.39
N LEU A 145 3.20 -4.20 -14.71
CA LEU A 145 2.81 -3.09 -15.57
C LEU A 145 1.30 -2.99 -15.67
N MET A 146 0.80 -1.75 -15.73
CA MET A 146 -0.61 -1.44 -15.96
C MET A 146 -0.77 -0.77 -17.33
N LYS A 147 -1.87 -1.09 -18.00
CA LYS A 147 -2.29 -0.41 -19.22
C LYS A 147 -3.49 0.46 -18.91
N ILE A 148 -3.46 1.71 -19.36
CA ILE A 148 -4.55 2.67 -19.16
C ILE A 148 -5.18 3.10 -20.47
N ASP A 149 -6.46 3.47 -20.41
CA ASP A 149 -7.15 4.17 -21.49
C ASP A 149 -6.94 5.70 -21.42
N ALA A 150 -7.59 6.44 -22.33
CA ALA A 150 -7.50 7.89 -22.40
C ALA A 150 -8.11 8.63 -21.19
N THR A 151 -8.87 7.93 -20.34
CA THR A 151 -9.45 8.45 -19.10
C THR A 151 -8.61 8.14 -17.86
N GLY A 152 -7.51 7.40 -18.04
CA GLY A 152 -6.66 6.93 -16.94
C GLY A 152 -7.16 5.65 -16.26
N ARG A 153 -8.18 4.98 -16.81
CA ARG A 153 -8.69 3.71 -16.25
C ARG A 153 -7.82 2.54 -16.67
N ILE A 154 -7.52 1.66 -15.71
CA ILE A 154 -6.71 0.47 -15.95
C ILE A 154 -7.54 -0.56 -16.73
N THR A 155 -7.04 -0.95 -17.90
CA THR A 155 -7.68 -1.92 -18.81
C THR A 155 -6.98 -3.28 -18.80
N GLU A 156 -5.69 -3.32 -18.48
CA GLU A 156 -4.88 -4.55 -18.45
C GLU A 156 -3.80 -4.45 -17.37
N PHE A 157 -3.48 -5.58 -16.74
CA PHE A 157 -2.35 -5.72 -15.82
C PHE A 157 -1.49 -6.91 -16.24
N SER A 158 -0.17 -6.75 -16.19
CA SER A 158 0.76 -7.85 -16.44
C SER A 158 1.94 -7.79 -15.47
N GLU A 159 2.10 -8.85 -14.68
CA GLU A 159 3.27 -9.05 -13.81
C GLU A 159 4.51 -9.42 -14.63
N LYS A 160 5.58 -8.61 -14.52
CA LYS A 160 6.92 -8.84 -15.08
C LYS A 160 6.92 -9.29 -16.56
N PRO A 161 6.27 -8.53 -17.47
CA PRO A 161 6.14 -8.91 -18.87
C PRO A 161 7.49 -8.87 -19.58
N LYS A 162 7.64 -9.71 -20.61
CA LYS A 162 8.86 -9.81 -21.43
C LYS A 162 8.51 -9.89 -22.91
N GLY A 163 9.44 -9.49 -23.77
CA GLY A 163 9.29 -9.57 -25.23
C GLY A 163 8.08 -8.80 -25.75
N ASP A 164 7.28 -9.42 -26.61
CA ASP A 164 6.11 -8.79 -27.22
C ASP A 164 5.07 -8.32 -26.19
N LYS A 165 4.94 -9.06 -25.08
CA LYS A 165 4.05 -8.69 -23.97
C LYS A 165 4.51 -7.43 -23.25
N LEU A 166 5.81 -7.17 -23.20
CA LEU A 166 6.31 -5.91 -22.66
C LEU A 166 5.90 -4.75 -23.58
N GLN A 167 6.13 -4.90 -24.88
CA GLN A 167 5.80 -3.86 -25.86
C GLN A 167 4.31 -3.53 -25.91
N SER A 168 3.43 -4.52 -25.72
CA SER A 168 1.98 -4.30 -25.68
C SER A 168 1.48 -3.50 -24.47
N MET A 169 2.30 -3.37 -23.43
CA MET A 169 2.00 -2.63 -22.20
C MET A 169 2.42 -1.16 -22.24
N LYS A 170 2.95 -0.67 -23.36
CA LYS A 170 3.24 0.77 -23.53
C LYS A 170 1.96 1.59 -23.43
N VAL A 171 2.04 2.70 -22.70
CA VAL A 171 0.94 3.64 -22.47
C VAL A 171 1.39 5.06 -22.79
N ASP A 172 0.44 5.91 -23.16
CA ASP A 172 0.69 7.35 -23.25
C ASP A 172 0.60 7.97 -21.85
N THR A 173 1.75 8.20 -21.23
CA THR A 173 1.82 8.78 -19.89
C THR A 173 1.58 10.29 -19.87
N THR A 174 1.38 10.95 -21.02
CA THR A 174 0.94 12.36 -21.05
C THR A 174 -0.47 12.52 -20.46
N VAL A 175 -1.30 11.48 -20.52
CA VAL A 175 -2.63 11.42 -19.87
C VAL A 175 -2.50 11.61 -18.35
N LEU A 176 -1.36 11.25 -17.77
CA LEU A 176 -1.06 11.41 -16.35
C LEU A 176 -0.36 12.75 -16.02
N GLY A 177 -0.27 13.67 -16.98
CA GLY A 177 0.31 15.00 -16.80
C GLY A 177 1.81 15.10 -17.05
N LEU A 178 2.45 14.06 -17.62
CA LEU A 178 3.87 14.12 -18.00
C LEU A 178 4.08 15.00 -19.24
N SER A 179 5.23 15.66 -19.31
CA SER A 179 5.63 16.36 -20.54
C SER A 179 5.86 15.35 -21.69
N PRO A 180 5.73 15.76 -22.96
CA PRO A 180 5.95 14.84 -24.09
C PRO A 180 7.34 14.19 -24.12
N GLY A 181 8.36 14.89 -23.61
CA GLY A 181 9.71 14.36 -23.50
C GLY A 181 9.83 13.27 -22.43
N GLU A 182 9.24 13.51 -21.25
CA GLU A 182 9.21 12.52 -20.16
C GLU A 182 8.36 11.31 -20.52
N ALA A 183 7.22 11.52 -21.18
CA ALA A 183 6.34 10.43 -21.56
C ALA A 183 7.00 9.48 -22.56
N LYS A 184 7.84 10.01 -23.46
CA LYS A 184 8.65 9.20 -24.37
C LYS A 184 9.75 8.43 -23.65
N ALA A 185 10.35 9.01 -22.61
CA ALA A 185 11.37 8.34 -21.79
C ALA A 185 10.77 7.27 -20.87
N LYS A 186 9.53 7.48 -20.40
CA LYS A 186 8.83 6.63 -19.45
C LYS A 186 7.47 6.19 -20.01
N PRO A 187 7.47 5.27 -21.00
CA PRO A 187 6.25 4.85 -21.69
C PRO A 187 5.48 3.73 -20.96
N PHE A 188 5.84 3.41 -19.72
CA PHE A 188 5.20 2.38 -18.91
C PHE A 188 4.72 2.96 -17.59
N ILE A 189 3.76 2.30 -16.95
CA ILE A 189 3.32 2.60 -15.58
C ILE A 189 3.36 1.32 -14.75
N ALA A 190 3.83 1.44 -13.51
CA ALA A 190 3.92 0.34 -12.56
C ALA A 190 3.72 0.79 -11.12
#